data_AF-A0A3A8N1T8-F1
#
_entry.id   AF-A0A3A8N1T8-F1
#
_cell.length_a   1.000
_cell.length_b   1.000
_cell.length_c   1.000
_cell.angle_alpha   90.00
_cell.angle_beta   90.00
_cell.angle_gamma   90.00
#
_symmetry.space_group_name_H-M   'P 1'
#
loop_
_entity.id
_entity.type
_entity.pdbx_description
1 polymer ?
#
loop_
_entity_poly.entity_id
_entity_poly.type
_entity_poly.pdbx_seq_one_letter_code
_entity_poly.pdbx_strand_id
1 'polypeptide(L)'
;MGGASAPPPSSGCHNAANNGQNVEGLLFDVQASSPAFRKADMAVYTLRNTATGETLQTTDPGLGFVTGRWADLNRFKTPNLRGLAARAPYLHNGIVGSLPGVVTFYEQALGFDFTPREEEDLAAFLNAL
;
A
#
# COMPACT_ATOMS: atom_id res chain seq x y z
N MET A 1 -15.40 39.50 26.76
CA MET A 1 -14.39 39.14 25.74
C MET A 1 -14.65 37.69 25.35
N GLY A 2 -15.20 37.47 24.16
CA GLY A 2 -15.64 36.15 23.71
C GLY A 2 -14.45 35.30 23.28
N GLY A 3 -14.29 34.13 23.91
CA GLY A 3 -13.35 33.11 23.48
C GLY A 3 -13.94 32.34 22.31
N ALA A 4 -13.32 32.46 21.14
CA ALA A 4 -13.62 31.61 20.00
C ALA A 4 -13.14 30.18 20.31
N SER A 5 -14.09 29.26 20.45
CA SER A 5 -13.82 27.82 20.48
C SER A 5 -13.33 27.39 19.10
N ALA A 6 -12.13 26.83 19.01
CA ALA A 6 -11.64 26.21 17.79
C ALA A 6 -12.52 24.99 17.45
N PRO A 7 -12.89 24.78 16.18
CA PRO A 7 -13.70 23.63 15.79
C PRO A 7 -12.93 22.33 16.06
N PRO A 8 -13.62 21.24 16.46
CA PRO A 8 -12.98 19.95 16.68
C PRO A 8 -12.34 19.43 15.38
N PRO A 9 -11.24 18.66 15.46
CA PRO A 9 -10.65 18.04 14.29
C PRO A 9 -11.67 17.14 13.61
N SER A 10 -11.70 17.18 12.28
CA SER A 10 -12.61 16.49 11.38
C SER A 10 -12.46 14.96 11.45
N SER A 11 -12.91 14.36 12.55
CA SER A 11 -12.85 12.91 12.79
C SER A 11 -14.00 12.12 12.14
N GLY A 12 -14.86 12.78 11.36
CA GLY A 12 -16.09 12.17 10.80
C GLY A 12 -16.17 12.11 9.27
N CYS A 13 -15.23 12.70 8.53
CA CYS A 13 -15.40 12.92 7.07
C CYS A 13 -14.43 12.13 6.17
N HIS A 14 -13.54 11.29 6.72
CA HIS A 14 -12.57 10.51 5.94
C HIS A 14 -12.65 9.00 6.13
N ASN A 15 -13.65 8.52 6.88
CA ASN A 15 -13.94 7.09 6.97
C ASN A 15 -15.06 6.74 5.98
N ALA A 16 -14.69 6.56 4.71
CA ALA A 16 -15.63 6.09 3.70
C ALA A 16 -15.81 4.58 3.88
N ALA A 17 -16.80 4.20 4.68
CA ALA A 17 -17.24 2.82 4.76
C ALA A 17 -17.66 2.34 3.36
N ASN A 18 -17.34 1.09 3.02
CA ASN A 18 -17.83 0.40 1.83
C ASN A 18 -17.25 0.87 0.47
N ASN A 19 -16.08 1.52 0.46
CA ASN A 19 -15.36 1.88 -0.77
C ASN A 19 -14.04 1.09 -0.98
N GLY A 20 -13.84 0.01 -0.23
CA GLY A 20 -12.61 -0.80 -0.27
C GLY A 20 -11.42 -0.19 0.47
N GLN A 21 -11.61 0.86 1.29
CA GLN A 21 -10.56 1.35 2.19
C GLN A 21 -10.62 0.66 3.56
N ASN A 22 -9.45 0.49 4.18
CA ASN A 22 -9.36 0.00 5.57
C ASN A 22 -9.98 1.02 6.51
N VAL A 23 -11.12 0.67 7.13
CA VAL A 23 -11.85 1.54 8.08
C VAL A 23 -11.12 1.74 9.41
N GLU A 24 -10.08 0.95 9.67
CA GLU A 24 -9.26 1.00 10.90
C GLU A 24 -7.89 1.67 10.70
N GLY A 25 -7.59 2.18 9.51
CA GLY A 25 -6.28 2.81 9.24
C GLY A 25 -5.10 1.85 9.35
N LEU A 26 -5.32 0.55 9.19
CA LEU A 26 -4.25 -0.45 9.11
C LEU A 26 -3.43 -0.20 7.84
N LEU A 27 -2.11 -0.04 8.01
CA LEU A 27 -1.13 -0.01 6.93
C LEU A 27 -0.27 -1.26 6.99
N PHE A 28 0.18 -1.76 5.84
CA PHE A 28 0.87 -3.04 5.71
C PHE A 28 1.96 -2.95 4.65
N ASP A 29 2.95 -3.84 4.75
CA ASP A 29 4.04 -3.99 3.79
C ASP A 29 3.80 -5.28 3.00
N VAL A 30 3.71 -5.16 1.68
CA VAL A 30 3.62 -6.28 0.72
C VAL A 30 4.89 -6.45 -0.09
N GLN A 31 5.99 -5.88 0.39
CA GLN A 31 7.32 -5.93 -0.22
C GLN A 31 7.43 -5.25 -1.59
N ALA A 32 6.40 -4.50 -2.01
CA ALA A 32 6.43 -3.74 -3.25
C ALA A 32 7.61 -2.75 -3.30
N SER A 33 8.02 -2.19 -2.17
CA SER A 33 9.18 -1.28 -2.09
C SER A 33 10.54 -1.98 -2.18
N SER A 34 10.57 -3.32 -2.24
CA SER A 34 11.82 -4.09 -2.31
C SER A 34 12.65 -3.70 -3.53
N PRO A 35 13.99 -3.56 -3.40
CA PRO A 35 14.86 -3.34 -4.55
C PRO A 35 14.74 -4.41 -5.65
N ALA A 36 14.23 -5.60 -5.33
CA ALA A 36 13.99 -6.67 -6.30
C ALA A 36 12.96 -6.29 -7.38
N PHE A 37 12.00 -5.42 -7.05
CA PHE A 37 10.94 -4.98 -7.96
C PHE A 37 11.17 -3.58 -8.55
N ARG A 38 12.31 -2.96 -8.26
CA ARG A 38 12.55 -1.56 -8.65
C ARG A 38 12.56 -1.40 -10.17
N LYS A 39 11.97 -0.30 -10.65
CA LYS A 39 12.24 0.19 -12.00
C LYS A 39 13.60 0.90 -12.06
N ALA A 40 14.16 1.03 -13.25
CA ALA A 40 15.50 1.60 -13.46
C ALA A 40 15.63 3.05 -12.96
N ASP A 41 14.54 3.81 -13.01
CA ASP A 41 14.41 5.20 -12.59
C ASP A 41 14.12 5.39 -11.09
N MET A 42 13.94 4.29 -10.33
CA MET A 42 13.70 4.37 -8.89
C MET A 42 15.02 4.44 -8.11
N ALA A 43 15.10 5.39 -7.18
CA ALA A 43 16.15 5.43 -6.19
C ALA A 43 16.02 4.25 -5.21
N VAL A 44 17.15 3.80 -4.68
CA VAL A 44 17.21 2.84 -3.57
C VAL A 44 17.85 3.54 -2.39
N TYR A 45 17.11 3.63 -1.29
CA TYR A 45 17.59 4.15 -0.02
C TYR A 45 18.06 3.00 0.85
N THR A 46 19.22 3.18 1.50
CA THR A 46 19.66 2.29 2.59
C THR A 46 19.42 3.00 3.90
N LEU A 47 18.44 2.53 4.66
CA LEU A 47 18.11 3.02 5.98
C LEU A 47 18.84 2.18 7.03
N ARG A 48 19.26 2.81 8.13
CA ARG A 48 19.89 2.12 9.26
C ARG A 48 19.19 2.48 10.55
N ASN A 49 18.79 1.45 11.31
CA ASN A 49 18.29 1.61 12.66
C ASN A 49 19.46 2.01 13.56
N THR A 50 19.38 3.18 14.18
CA THR A 50 20.47 3.71 15.02
C THR A 50 20.61 2.96 16.35
N ALA A 51 19.55 2.30 16.82
CA ALA A 51 19.56 1.54 18.07
C ALA A 51 20.05 0.10 17.87
N THR A 52 19.58 -0.58 16.82
CA THR A 52 19.91 -2.02 16.59
C THR A 52 21.04 -2.21 15.59
N GLY A 53 21.35 -1.20 14.77
CA GLY A 53 22.30 -1.32 13.67
C GLY A 53 21.75 -2.03 12.42
N GLU A 54 20.50 -2.52 12.47
CA GLU A 54 19.83 -3.16 11.34
C GLU A 54 19.76 -2.23 10.13
N THR A 55 19.85 -2.79 8.92
CA THR A 55 19.77 -2.03 7.67
C THR A 55 18.63 -2.54 6.80
N LEU A 56 17.90 -1.63 6.17
CA LEU A 56 16.84 -1.93 5.21
C LEU A 56 17.11 -1.18 3.91
N GLN A 57 17.08 -1.88 2.79
CA GLN A 57 17.04 -1.25 1.47
C GLN A 57 15.61 -1.15 0.98
N THR A 58 15.20 0.05 0.54
CA THR A 58 13.83 0.31 0.08
C THR A 58 13.82 1.36 -1.01
N THR A 59 12.87 1.25 -1.93
CA THR A 59 12.60 2.29 -2.94
C THR A 59 11.66 3.38 -2.42
N ASP A 60 10.81 3.06 -1.43
CA ASP A 60 9.89 3.97 -0.77
C ASP A 60 9.65 3.51 0.69
N PRO A 61 10.12 4.27 1.70
CA PRO A 61 9.93 3.95 3.12
C PRO A 61 8.47 4.03 3.62
N GLY A 62 7.52 4.53 2.81
CA GLY A 62 6.10 4.59 3.16
C GLY A 62 5.82 5.39 4.44
N LEU A 63 4.96 4.86 5.31
CA LEU A 63 4.60 5.51 6.59
C LEU A 63 5.83 5.88 7.44
N GLY A 64 6.88 5.06 7.41
CA GLY A 64 8.10 5.31 8.17
C GLY A 64 8.82 6.60 7.79
N PHE A 65 8.61 7.13 6.57
CA PHE A 65 9.12 8.45 6.18
C PHE A 65 8.48 9.58 6.99
N VAL A 66 7.20 9.43 7.33
CA VAL A 66 6.43 10.42 8.10
C VAL A 66 6.66 10.25 9.60
N THR A 67 6.67 9.01 10.09
CA THR A 67 6.71 8.74 11.54
C THR A 67 8.13 8.66 12.10
N GLY A 68 9.13 8.36 11.26
CA GLY A 68 10.50 8.10 11.67
C GLY A 68 10.69 6.79 12.44
N ARG A 69 9.67 5.94 12.57
CA ARG A 69 9.75 4.68 13.32
C ARG A 69 10.14 3.53 12.41
N TRP A 70 11.09 2.71 12.86
CA TRP A 70 11.55 1.52 12.11
C TRP A 70 10.42 0.52 11.82
N ALA A 71 9.51 0.32 12.77
CA ALA A 71 8.36 -0.59 12.65
C ALA A 71 7.29 -0.12 11.64
N ASP A 72 7.42 1.10 11.10
CA ASP A 72 6.49 1.66 10.12
C ASP A 72 7.07 1.69 8.69
N LEU A 73 8.31 1.26 8.51
CA LEU A 73 8.96 1.25 7.20
C LEU A 73 8.20 0.36 6.21
N ASN A 74 8.10 0.82 4.98
CA ASN A 74 7.42 0.20 3.84
C ASN A 74 5.91 -0.04 4.04
N ARG A 75 5.28 0.50 5.08
CA ARG A 75 3.84 0.31 5.31
C ARG A 75 3.03 1.33 4.53
N PHE A 76 2.04 0.86 3.77
CA PHE A 76 1.13 1.67 2.98
C PHE A 76 -0.32 1.38 3.29
N LYS A 77 -1.19 2.34 2.95
CA LYS A 77 -2.65 2.21 3.10
C LYS A 77 -3.21 1.30 2.01
N THR A 78 -4.24 0.51 2.31
CA THR A 78 -5.01 -0.20 1.27
C THR A 78 -5.62 0.83 0.30
N PRO A 79 -5.35 0.73 -1.01
CA PRO A 79 -5.96 1.60 -1.99
C PRO A 79 -7.46 1.30 -2.15
N ASN A 80 -8.23 2.31 -2.55
CA ASN A 80 -9.62 2.13 -2.94
C ASN A 80 -9.69 1.33 -4.26
N LEU A 81 -10.59 0.35 -4.34
CA LEU A 81 -10.71 -0.55 -5.50
C LEU A 81 -11.82 -0.15 -6.49
N ARG A 82 -12.63 0.87 -6.21
CA ARG A 82 -13.67 1.34 -7.14
C ARG A 82 -13.04 1.93 -8.40
N GLY A 83 -13.46 1.47 -9.58
CA GLY A 83 -12.91 1.90 -10.86
C GLY A 83 -11.44 1.50 -11.04
N LEU A 84 -11.01 0.40 -10.43
CA LEU A 84 -9.62 -0.04 -10.42
C LEU A 84 -9.09 -0.30 -11.84
N ALA A 85 -9.90 -0.93 -12.71
CA ALA A 85 -9.49 -1.34 -14.05
C ALA A 85 -8.91 -0.21 -14.93
N ALA A 86 -9.32 1.04 -14.69
CA ALA A 86 -8.87 2.20 -15.46
C ALA A 86 -7.59 2.86 -14.92
N ARG A 87 -6.90 2.25 -13.94
CA ARG A 87 -5.81 2.90 -13.18
C ARG A 87 -4.46 2.17 -13.25
N ALA A 88 -4.25 1.35 -14.26
CA ALA A 88 -2.91 0.82 -14.51
C ALA A 88 -1.88 1.97 -14.74
N PRO A 89 -0.61 1.81 -14.35
CA PRO A 89 -0.05 0.67 -13.62
C PRO A 89 -0.38 0.69 -12.10
N TYR A 90 -0.36 -0.49 -11.49
CA TYR A 90 -0.83 -0.75 -10.13
C TYR A 90 0.31 -0.78 -9.09
N LEU A 91 -0.09 -0.82 -7.81
CA LEU A 91 0.76 -0.65 -6.61
C LEU A 91 1.31 0.78 -6.47
N HIS A 92 1.84 1.13 -5.30
CA HIS A 92 2.27 2.52 -5.01
C HIS A 92 3.44 2.99 -5.91
N ASN A 93 4.20 2.04 -6.46
CA ASN A 93 5.35 2.28 -7.31
C ASN A 93 5.10 1.92 -8.79
N GLY A 94 3.89 1.49 -9.16
CA GLY A 94 3.54 1.27 -10.57
C GLY A 94 4.30 0.11 -11.24
N ILE A 95 4.74 -0.90 -10.48
CA ILE A 95 5.55 -2.03 -10.99
C ILE A 95 4.70 -3.10 -11.68
N VAL A 96 3.38 -3.12 -11.47
CA VAL A 96 2.48 -4.12 -12.04
C VAL A 96 1.60 -3.50 -13.12
N GLY A 97 1.59 -4.06 -14.33
CA GLY A 97 0.87 -3.50 -15.48
C GLY A 97 -0.58 -3.98 -15.67
N SER A 98 -1.00 -5.07 -15.01
CA SER A 98 -2.30 -5.72 -15.26
C SER A 98 -2.95 -6.24 -13.97
N LEU A 99 -4.28 -6.39 -13.96
CA LEU A 99 -5.00 -6.93 -12.80
C LEU A 99 -4.65 -8.39 -12.48
N PRO A 100 -4.49 -9.30 -13.47
CA PRO A 100 -3.95 -10.64 -13.19
C PRO A 100 -2.59 -10.56 -12.48
N GLY A 101 -1.68 -9.72 -12.96
CA GLY A 101 -0.38 -9.53 -12.31
C GLY A 101 -0.49 -8.97 -10.89
N VAL A 102 -1.54 -8.21 -10.57
CA VAL A 102 -1.79 -7.76 -9.19
C VAL A 102 -2.18 -8.95 -8.31
N VAL A 103 -3.04 -9.84 -8.82
CA VAL A 103 -3.43 -11.06 -8.09
C VAL A 103 -2.21 -11.93 -7.83
N THR A 104 -1.42 -12.25 -8.87
CA THR A 104 -0.19 -13.04 -8.73
C THR A 104 0.80 -12.39 -7.75
N PHE A 105 0.91 -11.05 -7.75
CA PHE A 105 1.80 -10.34 -6.81
C PHE A 105 1.34 -10.53 -5.36
N TYR A 106 0.05 -10.37 -5.07
CA TYR A 106 -0.49 -10.55 -3.71
C TYR A 106 -0.47 -12.00 -3.26
N GLU A 107 -0.66 -12.95 -4.18
CA GLU A 107 -0.52 -14.37 -3.92
C GLU A 107 0.88 -14.68 -3.37
N GLN A 108 1.93 -14.22 -4.04
CA GLN A 108 3.31 -14.41 -3.60
C GLN A 108 3.63 -13.65 -2.30
N ALA A 109 3.19 -12.39 -2.20
CA ALA A 109 3.49 -11.53 -1.06
C ALA A 109 2.84 -12.03 0.24
N LEU A 110 1.67 -12.65 0.16
CA LEU A 110 0.90 -13.11 1.32
C LEU A 110 0.90 -14.64 1.49
N GLY A 111 1.46 -15.38 0.53
CA GLY A 111 1.52 -16.85 0.57
C GLY A 111 0.16 -17.51 0.39
N PHE A 112 -0.70 -16.94 -0.45
CA PHE A 112 -1.92 -17.62 -0.89
C PHE A 112 -1.58 -18.71 -1.91
N ASP A 113 -2.45 -19.71 -2.02
CA ASP A 113 -2.37 -20.78 -3.00
C ASP A 113 -3.67 -20.77 -3.79
N PHE A 114 -3.72 -19.99 -4.87
CA PHE A 114 -4.91 -19.91 -5.71
C PHE A 114 -4.87 -20.99 -6.77
N THR A 115 -6.01 -21.63 -7.00
CA THR A 115 -6.19 -22.36 -8.24
C THR A 115 -6.23 -21.39 -9.42
N PRO A 116 -5.86 -21.82 -10.65
CA PRO A 116 -5.92 -20.95 -11.82
C PRO A 116 -7.30 -20.32 -12.07
N ARG A 117 -8.37 -21.02 -11.68
CA ARG A 117 -9.74 -20.50 -11.77
C ARG A 117 -10.00 -19.40 -10.75
N GLU A 118 -9.53 -19.55 -9.51
CA GLU A 118 -9.71 -18.51 -8.49
C GLU A 118 -8.94 -17.23 -8.85
N GLU A 119 -7.74 -17.35 -9.42
CA GLU A 119 -6.98 -16.21 -9.93
C GLU A 119 -7.75 -15.48 -11.05
N GLU A 120 -8.30 -16.23 -12.02
CA GLU A 120 -9.10 -15.68 -13.12
C GLU A 120 -10.38 -15.00 -12.62
N ASP A 121 -11.12 -15.67 -11.73
CA ASP A 121 -12.36 -15.16 -11.16
C ASP A 121 -12.11 -13.89 -10.34
N LEU A 122 -11.04 -13.85 -9.54
CA LEU A 122 -10.66 -12.66 -8.78
C LEU A 122 -10.25 -11.50 -9.70
N ALA A 123 -9.45 -11.77 -10.73
CA ALA A 123 -9.08 -10.75 -11.70
C ALA A 123 -10.32 -10.22 -12.46
N ALA A 124 -11.27 -11.09 -12.82
CA ALA A 124 -12.52 -10.70 -13.45
C ALA A 124 -13.39 -9.84 -12.52
N PHE A 125 -13.48 -10.19 -11.24
CA PHE A 125 -14.15 -9.39 -10.23
C PHE A 125 -13.53 -8.01 -10.10
N LEU A 126 -12.20 -7.91 -9.98
CA LEU A 126 -11.48 -6.64 -9.88
C LEU A 126 -11.67 -5.74 -11.12
N ASN A 127 -11.86 -6.34 -12.30
CA ASN A 127 -12.18 -5.61 -13.53
C ASN A 127 -13.57 -4.96 -13.51
N ALA A 128 -14.50 -5.48 -12.70
CA ALA A 128 -15.90 -5.03 -12.67
C ALA A 128 -16.21 -3.94 -11.62
N LEU A 129 -15.21 -3.50 -10.85
CA LEU A 129 -15.34 -2.56 -9.72
C LEU A 129 -15.37 -1.08 -10.11
#